data_AF-A0A372ERU5-F1
#
_entry.id   AF-A0A372ERU5-F1
#
_cell.length_a   1.000
_cell.length_b   1.000
_cell.length_c   1.000
_cell.angle_alpha   90.00
_cell.angle_beta   90.00
_cell.angle_gamma   90.00
#
_symmetry.space_group_name_H-M   'P 1'
#
loop_
_entity.id
_entity.type
_entity.pdbx_description
1 polymer ?
#
loop_
_entity_poly.entity_id
_entity_poly.type
_entity_poly.pdbx_seq_one_letter_code
_entity_poly.pdbx_strand_id
1 'polypeptide(L)'
;MMDNTFAGQDINIDEDFRERIEAIVQLREGRSASAVHQPFRRNVDIWFFAIMIAVQKGLKPTGPSGKTYKAAEGVVLGSDQWRPTALTLLAIAEKDDVSVIDSPSEMMRIANGYAHAGLPEVFSMLDSRGEDTALDYLCDEVESLVA
;
A
#
# COMPACT_ATOMS: atom_id res chain seq x y z
N MET A 1 12.41 8.35 19.96
CA MET A 1 11.27 8.00 19.09
C MET A 1 11.40 8.87 17.86
N MET A 2 11.48 8.30 16.66
CA MET A 2 11.22 9.10 15.45
C MET A 2 9.75 9.47 15.50
N ASP A 3 9.45 10.76 15.52
CA ASP A 3 8.07 11.22 15.35
C ASP A 3 7.57 10.76 13.98
N ASN A 4 6.35 10.20 13.95
CA ASN A 4 5.72 9.83 12.70
C ASN A 4 5.28 11.10 11.96
N THR A 5 6.12 11.56 11.04
CA THR A 5 5.89 12.73 10.17
C THR A 5 4.56 12.69 9.41
N PHE A 6 3.97 11.50 9.22
CA PHE A 6 2.70 11.33 8.51
C PHE A 6 1.48 11.38 9.43
N ALA A 7 1.63 11.64 10.73
CA ALA A 7 0.48 11.84 11.62
C ALA A 7 -0.43 12.98 11.07
N GLY A 8 -1.74 12.76 11.07
CA GLY A 8 -2.72 13.69 10.49
C GLY A 8 -2.81 13.70 8.96
N GLN A 9 -1.98 12.93 8.23
CA GLN A 9 -2.11 12.78 6.78
C GLN A 9 -3.09 11.65 6.43
N ASP A 10 -3.85 11.80 5.35
CA ASP A 10 -4.80 10.77 4.92
C ASP A 10 -4.15 9.77 3.95
N ILE A 11 -4.35 8.49 4.27
CA ILE A 11 -4.03 7.38 3.37
C ILE A 11 -5.28 7.11 2.55
N ASN A 12 -5.17 7.32 1.24
CA ASN A 12 -6.29 7.26 0.32
C ASN A 12 -6.12 6.12 -0.69
N ILE A 13 -7.24 5.51 -1.03
CA ILE A 13 -7.35 4.42 -2.01
C ILE A 13 -8.52 4.78 -2.94
N ASP A 14 -8.44 4.41 -4.22
CA ASP A 14 -9.56 4.60 -5.13
C ASP A 14 -10.78 3.80 -4.69
N GLU A 15 -11.94 4.44 -4.83
CA GLU A 15 -13.23 3.85 -4.49
C GLU A 15 -13.49 2.55 -5.26
N ASP A 16 -13.00 2.47 -6.51
CA ASP A 16 -13.18 1.32 -7.41
C ASP A 16 -12.50 0.04 -6.87
N PHE A 17 -11.52 0.17 -5.96
CA PHE A 17 -10.87 -0.97 -5.32
C PHE A 17 -11.52 -1.39 -4.00
N ARG A 18 -12.49 -0.62 -3.46
CA ARG A 18 -13.05 -0.86 -2.12
C ARG A 18 -13.49 -2.31 -1.96
N GLU A 19 -14.46 -2.77 -2.74
CA GLU A 19 -15.03 -4.12 -2.61
C GLU A 19 -13.97 -5.22 -2.72
N ARG A 20 -13.01 -5.04 -3.65
CA ARG A 20 -11.92 -6.00 -3.85
C ARG A 20 -10.97 -6.04 -2.66
N ILE A 21 -10.68 -4.90 -2.04
CA ILE A 21 -9.88 -4.80 -0.81
C ILE A 21 -10.61 -5.46 0.34
N GLU A 22 -11.93 -5.23 0.47
CA GLU A 22 -12.72 -5.86 1.52
C GLU A 22 -12.68 -7.39 1.47
N ALA A 23 -12.51 -7.97 0.28
CA ALA A 23 -12.39 -9.40 0.09
C ALA A 23 -11.05 -9.99 0.57
N ILE A 24 -9.97 -9.20 0.62
CA ILE A 24 -8.60 -9.68 0.94
C ILE A 24 -8.00 -9.07 2.21
N VAL A 25 -8.72 -8.16 2.87
CA VAL A 25 -8.35 -7.59 4.17
C VAL A 25 -9.19 -8.22 5.28
N GLN A 26 -8.57 -8.47 6.43
CA GLN A 26 -9.22 -9.00 7.63
C GLN A 26 -10.04 -7.90 8.33
N LEU A 27 -11.14 -7.46 7.71
CA LEU A 27 -11.93 -6.31 8.15
C LEU A 27 -12.67 -6.45 9.50
N ARG A 28 -12.70 -7.65 10.11
CA ARG A 28 -13.33 -7.89 11.42
C ARG A 28 -12.54 -8.90 12.24
N GLU A 29 -12.30 -8.57 13.50
CA GLU A 29 -11.90 -9.57 14.50
C GLU A 29 -13.07 -10.54 14.70
N GLY A 30 -12.91 -11.78 14.23
CA GLY A 30 -13.93 -12.82 14.30
C GLY A 30 -13.48 -14.12 13.64
N ARG A 31 -14.19 -15.23 13.92
CA ARG A 31 -13.84 -16.60 13.48
C ARG A 31 -13.78 -16.82 11.95
N SER A 32 -14.14 -15.82 11.14
CA SER A 32 -14.15 -15.90 9.67
C SER A 32 -12.96 -15.20 9.00
N ALA A 33 -12.09 -14.51 9.73
CA ALA A 33 -10.86 -13.96 9.17
C ALA A 33 -9.89 -15.12 8.89
N SER A 34 -9.58 -15.34 7.61
CA SER A 34 -8.64 -16.38 7.18
C SER A 34 -7.42 -15.72 6.57
N ALA A 35 -6.26 -15.77 7.24
CA ALA A 35 -5.02 -15.21 6.69
C ALA A 35 -4.65 -15.80 5.32
N VAL A 36 -5.08 -17.04 5.07
CA VAL A 36 -4.86 -17.77 3.82
C VAL A 36 -5.62 -17.14 2.65
N HIS A 37 -6.82 -16.62 2.88
CA HIS A 37 -7.62 -15.95 1.83
C HIS A 37 -7.61 -14.41 1.93
N GLN A 38 -7.27 -13.88 3.10
CA GLN A 38 -7.24 -12.46 3.45
C GLN A 38 -5.88 -12.13 4.06
N PRO A 39 -4.82 -12.05 3.26
CA PRO A 39 -3.45 -11.96 3.76
C PRO A 39 -3.15 -10.63 4.45
N PHE A 40 -3.96 -9.59 4.21
CA PHE A 40 -3.73 -8.26 4.77
C PHE A 40 -4.55 -8.05 6.06
N ARG A 41 -3.90 -7.58 7.13
CA ARG A 41 -4.58 -7.29 8.39
C ARG A 41 -5.37 -5.99 8.35
N ARG A 42 -4.87 -4.98 7.64
CA ARG A 42 -5.46 -3.64 7.56
C ARG A 42 -5.37 -3.10 6.15
N ASN A 43 -6.24 -2.14 5.81
CA ASN A 43 -6.18 -1.45 4.52
C ASN A 43 -4.83 -0.77 4.27
N VAL A 44 -4.16 -0.27 5.31
CA VAL A 44 -2.81 0.30 5.18
C VAL A 44 -1.75 -0.73 4.77
N ASP A 45 -1.96 -2.02 5.09
CA ASP A 45 -1.00 -3.07 4.77
C ASP A 45 -1.04 -3.41 3.28
N ILE A 46 -2.23 -3.53 2.68
CA ILE A 46 -2.33 -3.68 1.22
C ILE A 46 -1.92 -2.41 0.48
N TRP A 47 -2.28 -1.23 0.99
CA TRP A 47 -1.84 0.04 0.41
C TRP A 47 -0.32 0.12 0.34
N PHE A 48 0.37 -0.25 1.42
CA PHE A 48 1.82 -0.26 1.45
C PHE A 48 2.40 -1.34 0.53
N PHE A 49 1.78 -2.53 0.48
CA PHE A 49 2.17 -3.59 -0.45
C PHE A 49 2.07 -3.15 -1.92
N ALA A 50 1.00 -2.45 -2.29
CA ALA A 50 0.84 -1.88 -3.62
C ALA A 50 1.95 -0.88 -3.97
N ILE A 51 2.37 -0.04 -3.03
CA ILE A 51 3.54 0.86 -3.22
C ILE A 51 4.79 0.04 -3.54
N MET A 52 5.06 -1.02 -2.78
CA MET A 52 6.23 -1.88 -3.00
C MET A 52 6.20 -2.54 -4.39
N ILE A 53 5.03 -3.07 -4.82
CA ILE A 53 4.88 -3.65 -6.15
C ILE A 53 5.08 -2.60 -7.25
N ALA A 54 4.54 -1.39 -7.09
CA ALA A 54 4.73 -0.32 -8.05
C ALA A 54 6.21 0.07 -8.20
N VAL A 55 6.92 0.20 -7.08
CA VAL A 55 8.36 0.49 -7.05
C VAL A 55 9.16 -0.64 -7.71
N GLN A 56 8.89 -1.89 -7.34
CA GLN A 56 9.57 -3.07 -7.89
C GLN A 56 9.40 -3.19 -9.41
N LYS A 57 8.21 -2.84 -9.92
CA LYS A 57 7.91 -2.83 -11.36
C LYS A 57 8.36 -1.56 -12.09
N GLY A 58 9.00 -0.61 -11.40
CA GLY A 58 9.47 0.64 -11.99
C GLY A 58 8.35 1.58 -12.44
N LEU A 59 7.15 1.45 -11.86
CA LEU A 59 6.03 2.34 -12.14
C LEU A 59 6.29 3.73 -11.57
N LYS A 60 5.60 4.73 -12.15
CA LYS A 60 5.60 6.10 -11.64
C LYS A 60 4.29 6.39 -10.90
N PRO A 61 4.32 7.28 -9.89
CA PRO A 61 3.11 7.60 -9.14
C PRO A 61 2.11 8.29 -10.06
N THR A 62 0.92 7.73 -10.15
CA THR A 62 -0.20 8.30 -10.90
C THR A 62 -1.21 8.87 -9.92
N GLY A 63 -1.85 9.99 -10.27
CA GLY A 63 -2.94 10.52 -9.45
C GLY A 63 -4.21 9.69 -9.65
N PRO A 64 -5.07 9.55 -8.62
CA PRO A 64 -6.36 8.90 -8.77
C PRO A 64 -7.18 9.60 -9.86
N SER A 65 -7.80 8.83 -10.75
CA SER A 65 -8.67 9.35 -11.82
C SER A 65 -10.13 9.56 -11.37
N GLY A 66 -10.49 9.05 -10.19
CA GLY A 66 -11.86 9.01 -9.67
C GLY A 66 -11.98 9.40 -8.21
N LYS A 67 -13.04 8.90 -7.57
CA LYS A 67 -13.25 9.10 -6.12
C LYS A 67 -12.26 8.25 -5.34
N THR A 68 -11.85 8.77 -4.19
CA THR A 68 -11.05 8.03 -3.21
C THR A 68 -11.76 8.00 -1.87
N TYR A 69 -11.34 7.07 -1.02
CA TYR A 69 -11.73 7.05 0.39
C TYR A 69 -10.53 6.98 1.31
N LYS A 70 -10.73 7.53 2.52
CA LYS A 70 -9.78 7.41 3.62
C LYS A 70 -9.73 5.97 4.09
N ALA A 71 -8.66 5.28 3.74
CA ALA A 71 -8.39 3.91 4.14
C ALA A 71 -7.82 3.83 5.56
N ALA A 72 -7.04 4.83 5.97
CA ALA A 72 -6.49 5.00 7.31
C ALA A 72 -5.98 6.45 7.49
N GLU A 73 -5.57 6.78 8.71
CA GLU A 73 -4.77 7.97 8.99
C GLU A 73 -3.30 7.62 9.13
N GLY A 74 -2.40 8.47 8.65
CA GLY A 74 -0.97 8.23 8.58
C GLY A 74 -0.31 7.96 9.93
N VAL A 75 -0.97 8.26 11.06
CA VAL A 75 -0.54 7.83 12.40
C VAL A 75 -0.27 6.32 12.47
N VAL A 76 -1.03 5.51 11.72
CA VAL A 76 -0.89 4.04 11.72
C VAL A 76 0.44 3.57 11.12
N LEU A 77 1.10 4.39 10.30
CA LEU A 77 2.41 4.06 9.72
C LEU A 77 3.49 3.95 10.81
N GLY A 78 3.32 4.65 11.92
CA GLY A 78 4.22 4.56 13.08
C GLY A 78 4.18 3.21 13.81
N SER A 79 3.21 2.33 13.50
CA SER A 79 3.18 0.97 14.08
C SER A 79 4.37 0.11 13.63
N ASP A 80 4.92 0.37 12.44
CA ASP A 80 6.14 -0.23 11.92
C ASP A 80 7.15 0.88 11.64
N GLN A 81 8.19 1.00 12.49
CA GLN A 81 9.09 2.16 12.50
C GLN A 81 9.80 2.44 11.16
N TRP A 82 9.92 1.43 10.29
CA TRP A 82 10.57 1.58 8.99
C TRP A 82 9.66 2.14 7.90
N ARG A 83 8.32 2.01 8.00
CA ARG A 83 7.40 2.47 6.95
C ARG A 83 7.49 3.99 6.72
N PRO A 84 7.50 4.85 7.76
CA PRO A 84 7.69 6.27 7.55
C PRO A 84 9.00 6.58 6.84
N THR A 85 10.10 5.95 7.27
CA THR A 85 11.42 6.12 6.62
C THR A 85 11.40 5.70 5.15
N ALA A 86 10.80 4.56 4.82
CA ALA A 86 10.69 4.09 3.45
C ALA A 86 9.89 5.06 2.56
N LEU A 87 8.76 5.59 3.06
CA LEU A 87 7.97 6.58 2.32
C LEU A 87 8.70 7.91 2.12
N THR A 88 9.46 8.35 3.13
CA THR A 88 10.32 9.54 3.02
C THR A 88 11.40 9.34 1.96
N LEU A 89 12.10 8.20 1.97
CA LEU A 89 13.12 7.89 0.98
C LEU A 89 12.53 7.76 -0.43
N LEU A 90 11.36 7.15 -0.56
CA LEU A 90 10.63 7.07 -1.82
C LEU A 90 10.29 8.45 -2.38
N ALA A 91 9.82 9.37 -1.52
CA ALA A 91 9.50 10.73 -1.94
C ALA A 91 10.74 11.51 -2.39
N ILE A 92 11.86 11.38 -1.67
CA ILE A 92 13.15 11.98 -2.06
C ILE A 92 13.59 11.43 -3.41
N ALA A 93 13.56 10.12 -3.60
CA ALA A 93 13.97 9.47 -4.85
C ALA A 93 13.09 9.87 -6.04
N GLU A 94 11.78 10.01 -5.84
CA GLU A 94 10.86 10.42 -6.91
C GLU A 94 11.00 11.89 -7.29
N LYS A 95 11.33 12.77 -6.32
CA LYS A 95 11.54 14.20 -6.58
C LYS A 95 12.96 14.56 -7.00
N ASP A 96 13.92 13.69 -6.72
CA ASP A 96 15.35 14.01 -6.74
C ASP A 96 15.67 15.26 -5.90
N ASP A 97 14.96 15.42 -4.77
CA ASP A 97 15.06 16.59 -3.90
C ASP A 97 14.80 16.23 -2.43
N VAL A 98 15.79 16.45 -1.57
CA VAL A 98 15.70 16.20 -0.12
C VAL A 98 14.74 17.18 0.56
N SER A 99 14.49 18.36 -0.01
CA SER A 99 13.60 19.37 0.60
C SER A 99 12.16 18.90 0.75
N VAL A 100 11.75 17.85 0.03
CA VAL A 100 10.40 17.25 0.13
C VAL A 100 10.07 16.77 1.54
N ILE A 101 11.08 16.49 2.38
CA ILE A 101 10.87 16.06 3.78
C ILE A 101 10.14 17.10 4.62
N ASP A 102 10.21 18.38 4.24
CA ASP A 102 9.52 19.48 4.91
C ASP A 102 8.02 19.54 4.54
N SER A 103 7.58 18.70 3.60
CA SER A 103 6.20 18.65 3.10
C SER A 103 5.58 17.25 3.27
N PRO A 104 5.11 16.89 4.49
CA PRO A 104 4.49 15.59 4.74
C PRO A 104 3.28 15.28 3.84
N SER A 105 2.51 16.31 3.48
CA SER A 105 1.38 16.20 2.55
C SER A 105 1.81 15.82 1.14
N GLU A 106 2.93 16.38 0.65
CA GLU A 106 3.49 16.05 -0.66
C GLU A 106 4.06 14.63 -0.67
N MET A 107 4.77 14.23 0.39
CA MET A 107 5.25 12.85 0.55
C MET A 107 4.07 11.85 0.57
N MET A 108 2.99 12.17 1.30
CA MET A 108 1.79 11.34 1.31
C MET A 108 1.10 11.29 -0.06
N ARG A 109 1.07 12.41 -0.80
CA ARG A 109 0.52 12.46 -2.16
C ARG A 109 1.31 11.54 -3.11
N ILE A 110 2.63 11.53 -3.01
CA ILE A 110 3.50 10.61 -3.78
C ILE A 110 3.21 9.16 -3.40
N ALA A 111 3.16 8.85 -2.10
CA ALA A 111 2.86 7.51 -1.61
C ALA A 111 1.49 6.99 -2.09
N ASN A 112 0.44 7.82 -1.96
CA ASN A 112 -0.89 7.50 -2.49
C ASN A 112 -0.86 7.28 -4.02
N GLY A 113 -0.06 8.05 -4.75
CA GLY A 113 0.06 7.87 -6.20
C GLY A 113 0.78 6.58 -6.60
N TYR A 114 1.77 6.14 -5.83
CA TYR A 114 2.36 4.82 -6.00
C TYR A 114 1.39 3.69 -5.66
N ALA A 115 0.62 3.84 -4.58
CA ALA A 115 -0.40 2.86 -4.23
C ALA A 115 -1.46 2.76 -5.33
N HIS A 116 -1.90 3.89 -5.89
CA HIS A 116 -2.80 3.93 -7.04
C HIS A 116 -2.24 3.17 -8.25
N ALA A 117 -0.96 3.40 -8.59
CA ALA A 117 -0.31 2.69 -9.69
C ALA A 117 -0.13 1.18 -9.41
N GLY A 118 0.08 0.79 -8.14
CA GLY A 118 0.38 -0.58 -7.76
C GLY A 118 -0.84 -1.47 -7.49
N LEU A 119 -1.97 -0.90 -7.08
CA LEU A 119 -3.19 -1.68 -6.79
C LEU A 119 -3.66 -2.51 -8.00
N PRO A 120 -3.73 -1.97 -9.24
CA PRO A 120 -4.03 -2.77 -10.42
C PRO A 120 -3.13 -3.99 -10.57
N GLU A 121 -1.83 -3.85 -10.28
CA GLU A 121 -0.85 -4.93 -10.41
C GLU A 121 -1.04 -6.01 -9.34
N VAL A 122 -1.24 -5.61 -8.09
CA VAL A 122 -1.55 -6.54 -6.98
C VAL A 122 -2.81 -7.34 -7.30
N PHE A 123 -3.82 -6.66 -7.84
CA PHE A 123 -5.07 -7.30 -8.19
C PHE A 123 -4.97 -8.17 -9.44
N SER A 124 -4.13 -7.79 -10.41
CA SER A 124 -3.79 -8.65 -11.55
C SER A 124 -3.09 -9.94 -11.12
N MET A 125 -2.18 -9.86 -10.15
CA MET A 125 -1.56 -11.05 -9.53
C MET A 125 -2.64 -11.93 -8.89
N LEU A 126 -3.47 -11.35 -8.03
CA LEU A 126 -4.53 -12.09 -7.34
C LEU A 126 -5.55 -12.71 -8.28
N ASP A 127 -5.88 -12.07 -9.41
CA ASP A 127 -6.80 -12.62 -10.41
C ASP A 127 -6.17 -13.79 -11.20
N SER A 128 -4.84 -13.85 -11.25
CA SER A 128 -4.07 -14.88 -11.96
C SER A 128 -3.79 -16.13 -11.12
N ARG A 129 -4.13 -16.12 -9.82
CA ARG A 129 -3.79 -17.18 -8.87
C ARG A 129 -4.43 -18.55 -9.11
N GLY A 130 -5.44 -18.63 -9.98
CA GLY A 130 -6.17 -19.87 -10.23
C GLY A 130 -6.82 -20.43 -8.95
N GLU A 131 -6.46 -21.66 -8.58
CA GLU A 131 -6.97 -22.34 -7.39
C GLU A 131 -6.17 -22.03 -6.11
N ASP A 132 -5.04 -21.34 -6.23
CA ASP A 132 -4.19 -21.01 -5.09
C ASP A 132 -4.89 -20.03 -4.15
N THR A 133 -4.48 -20.12 -2.89
CA THR A 133 -4.93 -19.18 -1.88
C THR A 133 -4.27 -17.82 -2.12
N ALA A 134 -4.91 -16.74 -1.66
CA ALA A 134 -4.36 -15.41 -1.86
C ALA A 134 -3.00 -15.24 -1.17
N LEU A 135 -2.79 -15.91 -0.03
CA LEU A 135 -1.52 -15.88 0.69
C LEU A 135 -0.43 -16.62 -0.08
N ASP A 136 -0.69 -17.89 -0.45
CA ASP A 136 0.32 -18.75 -1.09
C ASP A 136 0.81 -18.12 -2.39
N TYR A 137 -0.12 -17.69 -3.24
CA TYR A 137 0.23 -17.07 -4.52
C TYR A 137 1.00 -15.75 -4.36
N LEU A 138 0.61 -14.88 -3.42
CA LEU A 138 1.36 -13.64 -3.19
C LEU A 138 2.75 -13.91 -2.61
N CYS A 139 2.92 -14.96 -1.79
CA CYS A 139 4.23 -15.38 -1.32
C CYS A 139 5.13 -15.82 -2.49
N ASP A 140 4.63 -16.68 -3.37
CA ASP A 140 5.37 -17.16 -4.54
C ASP A 140 5.78 -16.00 -5.48
N GLU A 141 4.87 -15.06 -5.73
CA GLU A 141 5.16 -13.86 -6.52
C GLU A 141 6.25 -12.99 -5.85
N VAL A 142 6.17 -12.78 -4.54
CA VAL A 142 7.19 -12.01 -3.81
C VAL A 142 8.54 -12.72 -3.84
N GLU A 143 8.58 -14.04 -3.66
CA GLU A 143 9.80 -14.83 -3.76
C GLU A 143 10.44 -14.70 -5.14
N SER A 144 9.64 -14.76 -6.20
CA SER A 144 10.13 -14.57 -7.58
C SER A 144 10.66 -13.15 -7.85
N LEU A 145 10.21 -12.14 -7.11
CA LEU A 145 10.66 -10.74 -7.29
C LEU A 145 11.98 -10.44 -6.56
N VAL A 146 12.37 -11.25 -5.59
CA VAL A 146 13.58 -11.03 -4.76
C VAL A 146 14.70 -12.06 -5.01
N ALA A 147 14.45 -13.06 -5.86
CA ALA A 147 15.42 -14.06 -6.30
C ALA A 147 16.40 -13.50 -7.36
#